data_AF-A0A5B0DKM2-F1
#
_entry.id   AF-A0A5B0DKM2-F1
#
_cell.length_a   1.000
_cell.length_b   1.000
_cell.length_c   1.000
_cell.angle_alpha   90.00
_cell.angle_beta   90.00
_cell.angle_gamma   90.00
#
_symmetry.space_group_name_H-M   'P 1'
#
loop_
_entity.id
_entity.type
_entity.pdbx_description
1 polymer ?
#
loop_
_entity_poly.entity_id
_entity_poly.type
_entity_poly.pdbx_seq_one_letter_code
_entity_poly.pdbx_strand_id
1 'polypeptide(L)'
;MDKKEQQLFAHYYNKFSERSFDEKDFYSFMMLVKEDAHGIESIKELANFIAQRENSTGYVSEYLEECKRIITNLGNGVKAKKIEDIFSFKEIRNGFNTLFLKNGFEKLPMEIINDFILCIISLLQDVKLVSGNLNKVVGHLSFAVSSKEIFLMGNMKTLNKGRYIPVTFQVLSVKNSYEAVAPQDKNDTPYLFNEELIEVVNIDGEVVITFIG
;
A
#
# COMPACT_ATOMS: atom_id res chain seq x y z
N MET A 1 8.86 -22.03 -7.33
CA MET A 1 9.44 -21.73 -8.66
C MET A 1 9.87 -22.95 -9.47
N ASP A 2 9.00 -23.42 -10.36
CA ASP A 2 9.38 -24.23 -11.52
C ASP A 2 10.14 -23.38 -12.57
N LYS A 3 10.59 -24.00 -13.67
CA LYS A 3 11.35 -23.30 -14.73
C LYS A 3 10.58 -22.15 -15.38
N LYS A 4 9.25 -22.26 -15.47
CA LYS A 4 8.41 -21.21 -16.06
C LYS A 4 8.24 -20.05 -15.09
N GLU A 5 8.05 -20.32 -13.81
CA GLU A 5 8.02 -19.31 -12.75
C GLU A 5 9.35 -18.56 -12.67
N GLN A 6 10.49 -19.26 -12.76
CA GLN A 6 11.82 -18.63 -12.83
C GLN A 6 11.97 -17.72 -14.06
N GLN A 7 11.48 -18.17 -15.23
CA GLN A 7 11.48 -17.34 -16.44
C GLN A 7 10.65 -16.07 -16.26
N LEU A 8 9.45 -16.17 -15.66
CA LEU A 8 8.58 -15.03 -15.39
C LEU A 8 9.19 -14.08 -14.36
N PHE A 9 9.82 -14.62 -13.31
CA PHE A 9 10.51 -13.83 -12.31
C PHE A 9 11.65 -13.01 -12.94
N ALA A 10 12.47 -13.64 -13.78
CA ALA A 10 13.53 -12.98 -14.53
C ALA A 10 12.99 -11.88 -15.45
N HIS A 11 11.85 -12.16 -16.13
CA HIS A 11 11.19 -11.19 -16.99
C HIS A 11 10.78 -9.94 -16.22
N TYR A 12 10.07 -10.08 -15.10
CA TYR A 12 9.65 -8.94 -14.28
C TYR A 12 10.84 -8.23 -13.64
N TYR A 13 11.84 -8.96 -13.15
CA TYR A 13 13.06 -8.34 -12.61
C TYR A 13 13.73 -7.41 -13.64
N ASN A 14 13.84 -7.85 -14.90
CA ASN A 14 14.40 -7.02 -15.96
C ASN A 14 13.54 -5.79 -16.22
N LYS A 15 12.20 -5.94 -16.31
CA LYS A 15 11.29 -4.78 -16.44
C LYS A 15 11.44 -3.79 -15.29
N PHE A 16 11.61 -4.28 -14.06
CA PHE A 16 11.83 -3.43 -12.89
C PHE A 16 13.17 -2.72 -12.94
N SER A 17 14.23 -3.43 -13.29
CA SER A 17 15.59 -2.88 -13.38
C SER A 17 15.71 -1.82 -14.48
N GLU A 18 14.97 -1.99 -15.58
CA GLU A 18 14.85 -1.03 -16.68
C GLU A 18 13.78 0.04 -16.44
N ARG A 19 13.07 -0.02 -15.30
CA ARG A 19 11.97 0.87 -14.94
C ARG A 19 10.89 0.98 -16.04
N SER A 20 10.62 -0.12 -16.73
CA SER A 20 9.69 -0.23 -17.87
C SER A 20 8.37 -0.94 -17.51
N PHE A 21 7.94 -0.80 -16.26
CA PHE A 21 6.79 -1.49 -15.68
C PHE A 21 5.71 -0.52 -15.20
N ASP A 22 4.47 -1.01 -15.14
CA ASP A 22 3.32 -0.33 -14.55
C ASP A 22 2.72 -1.13 -13.37
N GLU A 23 1.60 -0.65 -12.80
CA GLU A 23 0.95 -1.37 -11.70
C GLU A 23 0.42 -2.76 -12.06
N LYS A 24 0.12 -3.04 -13.35
CA LYS A 24 -0.40 -4.34 -13.80
C LYS A 24 0.72 -5.36 -13.87
N ASP A 25 1.89 -4.93 -14.34
CA ASP A 25 3.13 -5.72 -14.27
C ASP A 25 3.47 -6.03 -12.81
N PHE A 26 3.42 -5.00 -11.95
CA PHE A 26 3.69 -5.17 -10.53
C PHE A 26 2.68 -6.10 -9.85
N TYR A 27 1.38 -5.93 -10.12
CA TYR A 27 0.33 -6.84 -9.64
C TYR A 27 0.61 -8.28 -10.05
N SER A 28 0.94 -8.50 -11.33
CA SER A 28 1.21 -9.82 -11.87
C SER A 28 2.46 -10.46 -11.22
N PHE A 29 3.49 -9.67 -10.96
CA PHE A 29 4.65 -10.11 -10.19
C PHE A 29 4.29 -10.48 -8.76
N MET A 30 3.48 -9.66 -8.07
CA MET A 30 3.04 -9.96 -6.70
C MET A 30 2.23 -11.27 -6.64
N MET A 31 1.43 -11.58 -7.66
CA MET A 31 0.73 -12.87 -7.75
C MET A 31 1.70 -14.03 -7.98
N LEU A 32 2.72 -13.85 -8.82
CA LEU A 32 3.75 -14.85 -9.07
C LEU A 32 4.54 -15.20 -7.81
N VAL A 33 4.93 -14.20 -7.01
CA VAL A 33 5.85 -14.40 -5.87
C VAL A 33 5.15 -14.67 -4.54
N LYS A 34 3.81 -14.61 -4.51
CA LYS A 34 3.00 -14.77 -3.30
C LYS A 34 3.36 -16.03 -2.50
N GLU A 35 3.50 -17.17 -3.19
CA GLU A 35 3.83 -18.44 -2.55
C GLU A 35 5.36 -18.56 -2.29
N ASP A 36 6.21 -18.00 -3.16
CA ASP A 36 7.67 -18.10 -2.99
C ASP A 36 8.27 -17.12 -1.96
N ALA A 37 7.48 -16.13 -1.53
CA ALA A 37 7.80 -15.19 -0.45
C ALA A 37 7.81 -15.82 0.95
N HIS A 38 7.73 -17.15 1.06
CA HIS A 38 7.94 -17.87 2.33
C HIS A 38 9.24 -17.43 3.02
N GLY A 39 9.10 -16.91 4.24
CA GLY A 39 10.19 -16.35 5.06
C GLY A 39 10.40 -14.84 4.90
N ILE A 40 9.63 -14.16 4.05
CA ILE A 40 9.69 -12.71 3.83
C ILE A 40 8.30 -12.13 4.12
N GLU A 41 8.04 -11.86 5.40
CA GLU A 41 6.71 -11.46 5.91
C GLU A 41 6.12 -10.25 5.18
N SER A 42 6.89 -9.17 5.01
CA SER A 42 6.40 -7.95 4.35
C SER A 42 5.88 -8.21 2.93
N ILE A 43 6.62 -8.99 2.12
CA ILE A 43 6.22 -9.27 0.74
C ILE A 43 5.05 -10.24 0.69
N LYS A 44 5.05 -11.28 1.53
CA LYS A 44 3.96 -12.24 1.60
C LYS A 44 2.64 -11.57 2.02
N GLU A 45 2.68 -10.77 3.07
CA GLU A 45 1.50 -10.08 3.59
C GLU A 45 0.97 -9.02 2.61
N LEU A 46 1.86 -8.26 1.95
CA LEU A 46 1.47 -7.32 0.89
C LEU A 46 0.89 -8.03 -0.35
N ALA A 47 1.50 -9.13 -0.80
CA ALA A 47 0.97 -9.92 -1.92
C ALA A 47 -0.41 -10.50 -1.59
N ASN A 48 -0.59 -11.00 -0.37
CA ASN A 48 -1.88 -11.46 0.12
C ASN A 48 -2.90 -10.33 0.18
N PHE A 49 -2.51 -9.15 0.64
CA PHE A 49 -3.41 -8.01 0.71
C PHE A 49 -3.89 -7.55 -0.66
N ILE A 50 -2.97 -7.44 -1.62
CA ILE A 50 -3.29 -7.10 -3.01
C ILE A 50 -4.22 -8.16 -3.62
N ALA A 51 -3.95 -9.45 -3.37
CA ALA A 51 -4.75 -10.56 -3.93
C ALA A 51 -6.14 -10.67 -3.31
N GLN A 52 -6.24 -10.54 -1.99
CA GLN A 52 -7.45 -10.86 -1.22
C GLN A 52 -8.28 -9.61 -0.88
N ARG A 53 -7.69 -8.41 -0.99
CA ARG A 53 -8.32 -7.12 -0.71
C ARG A 53 -9.01 -7.12 0.65
N GLU A 54 -10.32 -6.91 0.72
CA GLU A 54 -11.09 -6.88 1.96
C GLU A 54 -11.16 -8.23 2.70
N ASN A 55 -10.85 -9.32 2.00
CA ASN A 55 -10.80 -10.68 2.56
C ASN A 55 -9.39 -11.07 3.02
N SER A 56 -8.46 -10.10 3.10
CA SER A 56 -7.11 -10.37 3.59
C SER A 56 -7.15 -10.97 4.99
N THR A 57 -6.38 -12.04 5.20
CA THR A 57 -6.18 -12.66 6.51
C THR A 57 -4.75 -12.48 7.00
N GLY A 58 -4.47 -12.77 8.27
CA GLY A 58 -3.12 -12.70 8.83
C GLY A 58 -2.77 -11.32 9.37
N TYR A 59 -1.49 -10.95 9.28
CA TYR A 59 -0.95 -9.75 9.93
C TYR A 59 -1.64 -8.47 9.48
N VAL A 60 -1.95 -8.34 8.19
CA VAL A 60 -2.66 -7.17 7.65
C VAL A 60 -4.04 -7.01 8.30
N SER A 61 -4.78 -8.10 8.44
CA SER A 61 -6.10 -8.08 9.09
C SER A 61 -5.97 -7.69 10.56
N GLU A 62 -4.98 -8.23 11.26
CA GLU A 62 -4.73 -7.91 12.67
C GLU A 62 -4.33 -6.43 12.85
N TYR A 63 -3.49 -5.91 11.96
CA TYR A 63 -3.10 -4.51 11.91
C TYR A 63 -4.31 -3.59 11.70
N LEU A 64 -5.19 -3.90 10.73
CA LEU A 64 -6.39 -3.12 10.46
C LEU A 64 -7.39 -3.17 11.63
N GLU A 65 -7.55 -4.33 12.28
CA GLU A 65 -8.33 -4.46 13.53
C GLU A 65 -7.75 -3.61 14.66
N GLU A 66 -6.42 -3.58 14.80
CA GLU A 66 -5.77 -2.74 15.80
C GLU A 66 -5.99 -1.25 15.53
N CYS A 67 -5.88 -0.81 14.28
CA CYS A 67 -6.17 0.58 13.90
C CYS A 67 -7.62 0.95 14.25
N LYS A 68 -8.59 0.09 13.91
CA LYS A 68 -10.00 0.29 14.27
C LYS A 68 -10.21 0.37 15.79
N ARG A 69 -9.52 -0.48 16.56
CA ARG A 69 -9.57 -0.46 18.03
C ARG A 69 -9.02 0.85 18.60
N ILE A 70 -7.86 1.31 18.11
CA ILE A 70 -7.26 2.59 18.51
C ILE A 70 -8.24 3.75 18.24
N ILE A 71 -8.85 3.78 17.05
CA ILE A 71 -9.76 4.85 16.63
C ILE A 71 -11.07 4.85 17.41
N THR A 72 -11.60 3.66 17.74
CA THR A 72 -12.78 3.55 18.60
C THR A 72 -12.46 4.06 20.01
N ASN A 73 -11.28 3.75 20.54
CA ASN A 73 -10.84 4.19 21.86
C ASN A 73 -10.59 5.71 21.95
N LEU A 74 -10.19 6.37 20.86
CA LEU A 74 -10.10 7.83 20.78
C LEU A 74 -11.45 8.51 21.08
N GLY A 75 -12.56 7.94 20.56
CA GLY A 75 -13.92 8.42 20.84
C GLY A 75 -14.34 8.29 22.32
N ASN A 76 -13.69 7.39 23.05
CA ASN A 76 -13.98 7.07 24.45
C ASN A 76 -13.07 7.80 25.46
N GLY A 77 -12.18 8.69 25.00
CA GLY A 77 -11.29 9.47 25.88
C GLY A 77 -10.10 8.69 26.44
N VAL A 78 -9.76 7.54 25.84
CA VAL A 78 -8.55 6.78 26.19
C VAL A 78 -7.31 7.46 25.58
N LYS A 79 -6.15 7.32 26.23
CA LYS A 79 -4.88 7.90 25.76
C LYS A 79 -4.61 7.55 24.29
N ALA A 80 -4.31 8.58 23.49
CA ALA A 80 -4.02 8.42 22.07
C ALA A 80 -2.81 7.49 21.87
N LYS A 81 -3.01 6.42 21.09
CA LYS A 81 -1.93 5.56 20.58
C LYS A 81 -1.65 5.98 19.15
N LYS A 82 -0.37 6.10 18.79
CA LYS A 82 0.05 6.38 17.42
C LYS A 82 -0.23 5.16 16.55
N ILE A 83 -0.80 5.38 15.37
CA ILE A 83 -0.87 4.38 14.30
C ILE A 83 0.39 4.55 13.46
N GLU A 84 1.13 3.47 13.28
CA GLU A 84 2.32 3.42 12.42
C GLU A 84 1.96 2.74 11.09
N ASP A 85 2.85 2.87 10.10
CA ASP A 85 2.69 2.15 8.85
C ASP A 85 2.64 0.64 9.08
N ILE A 86 1.87 -0.04 8.24
CA ILE A 86 1.80 -1.50 8.27
C ILE A 86 3.18 -2.14 8.05
N PHE A 87 3.98 -1.54 7.18
CA PHE A 87 5.39 -1.85 6.99
C PHE A 87 6.14 -0.56 6.66
N SER A 88 7.30 -0.36 7.28
CA SER A 88 8.17 0.76 6.91
C SER A 88 8.79 0.54 5.52
N PHE A 89 9.19 1.64 4.87
CA PHE A 89 9.97 1.60 3.62
C PHE A 89 11.17 0.63 3.70
N LYS A 90 11.86 0.60 4.85
CA LYS A 90 13.02 -0.27 5.08
C LYS A 90 12.63 -1.75 5.07
N GLU A 91 11.50 -2.11 5.67
CA GLU A 91 11.00 -3.49 5.69
C GLU A 91 10.57 -3.97 4.31
N ILE A 92 9.91 -3.10 3.53
CA ILE A 92 9.52 -3.41 2.14
C ILE A 92 10.77 -3.56 1.27
N ARG A 93 11.70 -2.59 1.34
CA ARG A 93 12.99 -2.66 0.62
C ARG A 93 13.77 -3.92 0.93
N ASN A 94 13.90 -4.25 2.21
CA ASN A 94 14.63 -5.44 2.64
C ASN A 94 13.92 -6.72 2.19
N GLY A 95 12.59 -6.72 2.19
CA GLY A 95 11.79 -7.83 1.70
C GLY A 95 12.04 -8.11 0.22
N PHE A 96 11.90 -7.11 -0.64
CA PHE A 96 12.18 -7.24 -2.08
C PHE A 96 13.63 -7.61 -2.35
N ASN A 97 14.59 -6.97 -1.68
CA ASN A 97 16.00 -7.32 -1.85
C ASN A 97 16.30 -8.76 -1.45
N THR A 98 15.70 -9.25 -0.36
CA THR A 98 15.86 -10.65 0.06
C THR A 98 15.25 -11.59 -0.97
N LEU A 99 14.08 -11.25 -1.52
CA LEU A 99 13.42 -12.03 -2.57
C LEU A 99 14.26 -12.11 -3.84
N PHE A 100 14.81 -10.99 -4.33
CA PHE A 100 15.65 -10.95 -5.52
C PHE A 100 16.96 -11.71 -5.33
N LEU A 101 17.65 -11.50 -4.21
CA LEU A 101 18.91 -12.19 -3.91
C LEU A 101 18.72 -13.70 -3.78
N LYS A 102 17.61 -14.15 -3.15
CA LYS A 102 17.26 -15.58 -3.05
C LYS A 102 17.09 -16.23 -4.42
N ASN A 103 16.70 -15.46 -5.44
CA ASN A 103 16.52 -15.92 -6.81
C ASN A 103 17.72 -15.60 -7.73
N GLY A 104 18.85 -15.15 -7.17
CA GLY A 104 20.09 -14.92 -7.93
C GLY A 104 20.19 -13.58 -8.64
N PHE A 105 19.35 -12.60 -8.27
CA PHE A 105 19.33 -11.26 -8.84
C PHE A 105 19.91 -10.22 -7.89
N GLU A 106 20.30 -9.06 -8.43
CA GLU A 106 20.84 -7.96 -7.63
C GLU A 106 19.75 -7.17 -6.90
N LYS A 107 20.16 -6.39 -5.90
CA LYS A 107 19.29 -5.46 -5.20
C LYS A 107 18.85 -4.35 -6.14
N LEU A 108 17.58 -3.93 -6.02
CA LEU A 108 17.09 -2.81 -6.80
C LEU A 108 17.44 -1.47 -6.12
N PRO A 109 17.66 -0.40 -6.92
CA PRO A 109 17.74 0.98 -6.44
C PRO A 109 16.53 1.40 -5.61
N MET A 110 16.72 2.39 -4.73
CA MET A 110 15.65 2.85 -3.82
C MET A 110 14.48 3.50 -4.57
N GLU A 111 14.76 4.07 -5.73
CA GLU A 111 13.80 4.70 -6.63
C GLU A 111 12.79 3.67 -7.14
N ILE A 112 13.24 2.47 -7.55
CA ILE A 112 12.35 1.40 -8.00
C ILE A 112 11.53 0.83 -6.83
N ILE A 113 12.10 0.79 -5.62
CA ILE A 113 11.32 0.43 -4.43
C ILE A 113 10.26 1.49 -4.10
N ASN A 114 10.56 2.77 -4.34
CA ASN A 114 9.60 3.86 -4.25
C ASN A 114 8.44 3.65 -5.25
N ASP A 115 8.76 3.23 -6.48
CA ASP A 115 7.76 2.92 -7.52
C ASP A 115 6.89 1.71 -7.12
N PHE A 116 7.48 0.68 -6.49
CA PHE A 116 6.74 -0.47 -5.98
C PHE A 116 5.73 -0.08 -4.91
N ILE A 117 6.13 0.75 -3.95
CA ILE A 117 5.22 1.20 -2.89
C ILE A 117 4.12 2.08 -3.48
N LEU A 118 4.43 2.94 -4.46
CA LEU A 118 3.41 3.69 -5.20
C LEU A 118 2.38 2.74 -5.85
N CYS A 119 2.83 1.68 -6.52
CA CYS A 119 1.93 0.67 -7.10
C CYS A 119 1.09 -0.04 -6.03
N ILE A 120 1.68 -0.39 -4.88
CA ILE A 120 0.94 -0.99 -3.74
C ILE A 120 -0.17 -0.04 -3.26
N ILE A 121 0.13 1.25 -3.09
CA ILE A 121 -0.84 2.25 -2.65
C ILE A 121 -1.99 2.36 -3.67
N SER A 122 -1.66 2.43 -4.97
CA SER A 122 -2.65 2.47 -6.06
C SER A 122 -3.55 1.23 -6.07
N LEU A 123 -2.96 0.03 -6.07
CA LEU A 123 -3.68 -1.24 -6.14
C LEU A 123 -4.60 -1.48 -4.93
N LEU A 124 -4.25 -0.94 -3.75
CA LEU A 124 -5.03 -1.08 -2.52
C LEU A 124 -6.08 0.03 -2.32
N GLN A 125 -6.20 0.98 -3.26
CA GLN A 125 -7.28 1.95 -3.24
C GLN A 125 -8.66 1.25 -3.24
N ASP A 126 -9.61 1.85 -2.54
CA ASP A 126 -11.01 1.39 -2.37
C ASP A 126 -11.18 0.01 -1.71
N VAL A 127 -10.11 -0.53 -1.10
CA VAL A 127 -10.26 -1.73 -0.27
C VAL A 127 -11.14 -1.38 0.94
N LYS A 128 -12.25 -2.11 1.09
CA LYS A 128 -13.22 -1.90 2.17
C LYS A 128 -12.64 -2.35 3.50
N LEU A 129 -12.78 -1.50 4.51
CA LEU A 129 -12.49 -1.85 5.89
C LEU A 129 -13.76 -2.47 6.49
N VAL A 130 -13.74 -3.77 6.74
CA VAL A 130 -14.84 -4.51 7.38
C VAL A 130 -14.59 -4.69 8.87
N SER A 131 -15.63 -4.63 9.70
CA SER A 131 -15.53 -4.77 11.15
C SER A 131 -16.32 -5.98 11.65
N GLY A 132 -15.63 -6.85 12.40
CA GLY A 132 -16.21 -7.99 13.13
C GLY A 132 -16.81 -9.08 12.25
N ASN A 133 -17.37 -10.11 12.90
CA ASN A 133 -17.89 -11.32 12.24
C ASN A 133 -19.10 -11.08 11.31
N LEU A 134 -19.69 -9.88 11.33
CA LEU A 134 -20.86 -9.53 10.53
C LEU A 134 -20.51 -8.89 9.18
N ASN A 135 -19.22 -8.81 8.81
CA ASN A 135 -18.73 -8.21 7.56
C ASN A 135 -19.28 -6.79 7.29
N LYS A 136 -19.51 -6.02 8.36
CA LYS A 136 -20.03 -4.65 8.20
C LYS A 136 -18.91 -3.74 7.72
N VAL A 137 -19.12 -3.08 6.58
CA VAL A 137 -18.21 -2.04 6.07
C VAL A 137 -18.26 -0.83 7.00
N VAL A 138 -17.10 -0.44 7.53
CA VAL A 138 -16.92 0.70 8.45
C VAL A 138 -16.04 1.80 7.86
N GLY A 139 -15.46 1.55 6.70
CA GLY A 139 -14.51 2.45 6.05
C GLY A 139 -13.98 1.88 4.75
N HIS A 140 -13.00 2.57 4.17
CA HIS A 140 -12.26 2.13 2.98
C HIS A 140 -10.85 2.72 3.00
N LEU A 141 -9.98 2.20 2.14
CA LEU A 141 -8.66 2.78 1.89
C LEU A 141 -8.74 3.79 0.73
N SER A 142 -8.09 4.94 0.88
CA SER A 142 -7.99 5.95 -0.19
C SER A 142 -6.54 6.24 -0.53
N PHE A 143 -6.33 6.67 -1.76
CA PHE A 143 -5.10 7.29 -2.20
C PHE A 143 -5.05 8.73 -1.67
N ALA A 144 -3.88 9.19 -1.21
CA ALA A 144 -3.70 10.58 -0.84
C ALA A 144 -2.29 11.08 -1.18
N VAL A 145 -2.17 12.38 -1.45
CA VAL A 145 -0.89 13.01 -1.84
C VAL A 145 -0.67 14.31 -1.08
N SER A 146 0.53 14.51 -0.56
CA SER A 146 1.05 15.80 -0.09
C SER A 146 2.24 16.26 -0.92
N SER A 147 2.80 17.42 -0.61
CA SER A 147 4.00 17.89 -1.33
C SER A 147 5.22 16.99 -1.15
N LYS A 148 5.27 16.17 -0.08
CA LYS A 148 6.42 15.34 0.28
C LYS A 148 6.20 13.85 0.17
N GLU A 149 4.97 13.40 0.34
CA GLU A 149 4.65 11.98 0.47
C GLU A 149 3.34 11.63 -0.23
N ILE A 150 3.23 10.37 -0.61
CA ILE A 150 2.01 9.72 -1.12
C ILE A 150 1.64 8.65 -0.11
N PHE A 151 0.34 8.49 0.13
CA PHE A 151 -0.18 7.70 1.22
C PHE A 151 -1.30 6.77 0.77
N LEU A 152 -1.33 5.58 1.38
CA LEU A 152 -2.54 4.80 1.55
C LEU A 152 -3.16 5.21 2.88
N MET A 153 -4.34 5.81 2.85
CA MET A 153 -5.03 6.28 4.04
C MET A 153 -6.23 5.37 4.34
N GLY A 154 -6.39 4.97 5.59
CA GLY A 154 -7.64 4.37 6.07
C GLY A 154 -8.63 5.45 6.46
N ASN A 155 -9.81 5.45 5.83
CA ASN A 155 -10.92 6.35 6.14
C ASN A 155 -12.05 5.57 6.81
N MET A 156 -12.45 5.99 8.00
CA MET A 156 -13.56 5.38 8.71
C MET A 156 -14.37 6.39 9.51
N LYS A 157 -15.49 5.97 10.07
CA LYS A 157 -16.30 6.77 11.00
C LYS A 157 -16.24 6.16 12.39
N THR A 158 -15.97 6.97 13.41
CA THR A 158 -16.02 6.56 14.81
C THR A 158 -17.14 7.29 15.54
N LEU A 159 -17.72 6.67 16.57
CA LEU A 159 -18.74 7.30 17.41
C LEU A 159 -18.06 8.01 18.58
N ASN A 160 -18.29 9.31 18.73
CA ASN A 160 -17.81 10.10 19.85
C ASN A 160 -18.97 10.93 20.41
N LYS A 161 -19.31 10.71 21.69
CA LYS A 161 -20.44 11.38 22.37
C LYS A 161 -21.75 11.36 21.57
N GLY A 162 -22.07 10.23 20.94
CA GLY A 162 -23.30 10.03 20.16
C GLY A 162 -23.28 10.65 18.75
N ARG A 163 -22.15 11.20 18.29
CA ARG A 163 -21.98 11.72 16.91
C ARG A 163 -20.93 10.90 16.17
N TYR A 164 -21.22 10.58 14.92
CA TYR A 164 -20.23 9.98 14.03
C TYR A 164 -19.26 11.04 13.54
N ILE A 165 -17.96 10.79 13.73
CA ILE A 165 -16.88 11.67 13.30
C ILE A 165 -16.02 10.90 12.29
N PRO A 166 -15.70 11.49 11.12
CA PRO A 166 -14.74 10.90 10.20
C PRO A 166 -13.34 10.88 10.83
N VAL A 167 -12.64 9.78 10.64
CA VAL A 167 -11.26 9.60 11.07
C VAL A 167 -10.47 9.03 9.91
N THR A 168 -9.35 9.67 9.63
CA THR A 168 -8.39 9.27 8.62
C THR A 168 -7.08 8.93 9.31
N PHE A 169 -6.45 7.82 8.93
CA PHE A 169 -5.17 7.38 9.47
C PHE A 169 -4.28 6.84 8.35
N GLN A 170 -2.97 6.96 8.53
CA GLN A 170 -1.99 6.45 7.57
C GLN A 170 -1.83 4.94 7.72
N VAL A 171 -1.87 4.22 6.60
CA VAL A 171 -1.61 2.77 6.51
C VAL A 171 -0.24 2.50 5.92
N LEU A 172 0.14 3.27 4.91
CA LEU A 172 1.43 3.16 4.21
C LEU A 172 1.78 4.51 3.61
N SER A 173 3.07 4.86 3.55
CA SER A 173 3.55 6.04 2.81
C SER A 173 4.78 5.76 1.96
N VAL A 174 5.00 6.65 1.00
CA VAL A 174 6.17 6.70 0.14
C VAL A 174 6.52 8.13 -0.20
N LYS A 175 7.78 8.42 -0.53
CA LYS A 175 8.20 9.77 -0.94
C LYS A 175 7.48 10.16 -2.24
N ASN A 176 6.87 11.35 -2.24
CA ASN A 176 6.35 11.96 -3.46
C ASN A 176 7.53 12.42 -4.32
N SER A 177 7.77 11.69 -5.41
CA SER A 177 8.72 12.07 -6.47
C SER A 177 8.04 12.10 -7.84
N TYR A 178 6.70 12.16 -7.86
CA TYR A 178 5.88 11.94 -9.05
C TYR A 178 5.03 13.15 -9.41
N GLU A 179 4.49 13.84 -8.41
CA GLU A 179 3.55 14.93 -8.61
C GLU A 179 3.99 16.21 -7.90
N ALA A 180 4.00 17.31 -8.62
CA ALA A 180 4.28 18.63 -8.06
C ALA A 180 3.03 19.19 -7.36
N VAL A 181 2.83 18.79 -6.11
CA VAL A 181 1.66 19.20 -5.31
C VAL A 181 2.04 20.33 -4.36
N ALA A 182 1.26 21.43 -4.40
CA ALA A 182 1.43 22.53 -3.44
C ALA A 182 0.83 22.14 -2.07
N PRO A 183 1.52 22.46 -0.95
CA PRO A 183 0.98 22.22 0.38
C PRO A 183 -0.39 22.88 0.57
N GLN A 184 -1.38 22.13 1.05
CA GLN A 184 -2.71 22.69 1.34
C GLN A 184 -2.68 23.74 2.45
N ASP A 185 -1.82 23.51 3.43
CA ASP A 185 -1.70 24.32 4.63
C ASP A 185 -0.27 24.26 5.19
N LYS A 186 -0.07 24.85 6.37
CA LYS A 186 1.24 24.89 7.04
C LYS A 186 1.76 23.50 7.47
N ASN A 187 0.87 22.52 7.56
CA ASN A 187 1.19 21.15 7.98
C ASN A 187 1.34 20.21 6.78
N ASP A 188 1.17 20.70 5.55
CA ASP A 188 1.18 19.90 4.32
C ASP A 188 0.12 18.79 4.34
N THR A 189 -1.08 19.13 4.81
CA THR A 189 -2.23 18.19 4.85
C THR A 189 -2.45 17.55 3.47
N PRO A 190 -2.54 16.21 3.37
CA PRO A 190 -2.72 15.51 2.10
C PRO A 190 -4.05 15.80 1.39
N TYR A 191 -4.04 15.83 0.07
CA TYR A 191 -5.24 15.73 -0.79
C TYR A 191 -5.70 14.27 -0.80
N LEU A 192 -6.93 14.02 -0.37
CA LEU A 192 -7.55 12.70 -0.40
C LEU A 192 -8.35 12.52 -1.69
N PHE A 193 -8.11 11.41 -2.38
CA PHE A 193 -8.84 11.01 -3.58
C PHE A 193 -9.78 9.87 -3.22
N ASN A 194 -11.05 10.23 -2.94
CA ASN A 194 -12.07 9.30 -2.48
C ASN A 194 -13.00 8.83 -3.60
N GLU A 195 -13.07 9.56 -4.71
CA GLU A 195 -13.99 9.29 -5.82
C GLU A 195 -13.23 8.92 -7.10
N GLU A 196 -12.03 9.47 -7.27
CA GLU A 196 -11.18 9.25 -8.42
C GLU A 196 -10.44 7.92 -8.30
N LEU A 197 -10.44 7.11 -9.35
CA LEU A 197 -9.60 5.91 -9.41
C LEU A 197 -8.21 6.31 -9.91
N ILE A 198 -7.20 6.04 -9.09
CA ILE A 198 -5.80 6.26 -9.44
C ILE A 198 -5.24 5.03 -10.14
N GLU A 199 -4.43 5.28 -11.16
CA GLU A 199 -3.67 4.24 -11.85
C GLU A 199 -2.22 4.69 -12.02
N VAL A 200 -1.29 3.79 -11.72
CA VAL A 200 0.14 4.02 -11.91
C VAL A 200 0.59 3.36 -13.21
N VAL A 201 0.93 4.20 -14.19
CA VAL A 201 1.32 3.76 -15.54
C VAL A 201 2.75 4.13 -15.87
N ASN A 202 3.32 3.45 -16.86
CA ASN A 202 4.60 3.81 -17.45
C ASN A 202 4.38 4.53 -18.77
N ILE A 203 4.89 5.76 -18.89
CA ILE A 203 4.88 6.53 -20.15
C ILE A 203 6.33 6.83 -20.49
N ASP A 204 6.82 6.29 -21.60
CA ASP A 204 8.17 6.52 -22.13
C ASP A 204 9.31 6.30 -21.12
N GLY A 205 9.16 5.31 -20.23
CA GLY A 205 10.15 4.96 -19.20
C GLY A 205 9.99 5.73 -17.89
N GLU A 206 8.96 6.58 -17.78
CA GLU A 206 8.62 7.30 -16.55
C GLU A 206 7.36 6.73 -15.91
N VAL A 207 7.46 6.39 -14.61
CA VAL A 207 6.31 6.00 -13.80
C VAL A 207 5.54 7.25 -13.41
N VAL A 208 4.27 7.32 -13.80
CA VAL A 208 3.39 8.48 -13.59
C VAL A 208 2.07 8.08 -12.97
N ILE A 209 1.41 9.05 -12.35
CA ILE A 209 0.09 8.88 -11.73
C ILE A 209 -0.95 9.40 -12.71
N THR A 210 -1.99 8.60 -12.95
CA THR A 210 -3.11 8.96 -13.82
C THR A 210 -4.44 8.75 -13.11
N PHE A 211 -5.46 9.46 -13.59
CA PHE A 211 -6.82 9.39 -13.06
C PHE A 211 -7.72 8.72 -14.09
N ILE A 212 -8.37 7.62 -13.71
CA ILE A 212 -9.39 6.96 -14.53
C ILE A 212 -10.74 7.57 -14.14
N GLY A 213 -11.40 8.19 -15.12
CA GLY A 213 -12.75 8.75 -15.01
C GLY A 213 -13.85 7.78 -15.42
#